data_AF-A0A660N2D5-F1
#
_entry.id   AF-A0A660N2D5-F1
#
_cell.length_a   1.000
_cell.length_b   1.000
_cell.length_c   1.000
_cell.angle_alpha   90.00
_cell.angle_beta   90.00
_cell.angle_gamma   90.00
#
_symmetry.space_group_name_H-M   'P 1'
#
loop_
_entity.id
_entity.type
_entity.pdbx_description
1 polymer ?
#
loop_
_entity_poly.entity_id
_entity_poly.type
_entity_poly.pdbx_seq_one_letter_code
_entity_poly.pdbx_strand_id
1 'polypeptide(L)' 'MLSAQNLNFHYDSRQVLHNINVELPAGSITGLIGPNGAGKSTLMRCMA' A
#
# COMPACT_ATOMS: atom_id res chain seq x y z
N MET A 1 -7.38 -0.50 -14.04
CA MET A 1 -6.13 -1.03 -13.47
C MET A 1 -5.58 0.04 -12.56
N LEU A 2 -5.29 -0.29 -11.30
CA LEU A 2 -4.73 0.64 -10.33
C LEU A 2 -3.32 0.17 -9.99
N SER A 3 -2.35 1.09 -9.94
CA SER A 3 -0.96 0.72 -9.71
C SER A 3 -0.21 1.81 -8.94
N ALA A 4 0.83 1.42 -8.23
CA ALA A 4 1.77 2.32 -7.58
C ALA A 4 3.19 1.80 -7.77
N GLN A 5 4.13 2.70 -8.03
CA GLN A 5 5.54 2.39 -8.18
C GLN A 5 6.36 3.25 -7.21
N ASN A 6 7.32 2.62 -6.55
CA ASN A 6 8.23 3.24 -5.58
C ASN A 6 7.50 4.08 -4.51
N LEU A 7 6.33 3.61 -4.07
CA LEU A 7 5.52 4.32 -3.08
C LEU A 7 6.18 4.29 -1.71
N ASN A 8 6.52 5.48 -1.21
CA ASN A 8 7.01 5.70 0.13
C ASN A 8 6.01 6.59 0.86
N PHE A 9 5.80 6.33 2.16
CA PHE A 9 4.87 7.12 2.96
C PHE A 9 5.32 7.19 4.41
N HIS A 10 5.19 8.37 5.00
CA HIS A 10 5.58 8.68 6.36
C HIS A 10 4.41 9.32 7.11
N TYR A 11 4.20 8.90 8.35
CA TYR A 11 3.45 9.68 9.33
C TYR A 11 4.47 10.45 10.17
N ASP A 12 4.49 11.77 10.05
CA ASP A 12 5.49 12.64 10.66
C ASP A 12 6.92 12.13 10.36
N SER A 13 7.69 11.77 11.38
CA SER A 13 9.05 11.23 11.25
C SER A 13 9.11 9.72 11.00
N ARG A 14 7.99 9.00 11.09
CA ARG A 14 7.94 7.54 10.97
C ARG A 14 7.57 7.12 9.56
N GLN A 15 8.50 6.47 8.87
CA GLN A 15 8.18 5.77 7.62
C GLN A 15 7.32 4.53 7.88
N VAL A 16 6.26 4.36 7.09
CA VAL A 16 5.33 3.22 7.17
C VAL A 16 5.32 2.42 5.88
N LEU A 17 5.40 3.08 4.72
CA LEU A 17 5.55 2.40 3.43
C LEU A 17 6.98 2.61 2.90
N HIS A 18 7.62 1.52 2.52
CA HIS A 18 9.01 1.49 2.07
C HIS A 18 9.05 0.92 0.65
N ASN A 19 9.20 1.80 -0.34
CA ASN A 19 9.37 1.43 -1.74
C ASN A 19 8.36 0.39 -2.26
N ILE A 20 7.07 0.62 -1.99
CA ILE A 20 6.02 -0.32 -2.38
C ILE A 20 5.78 -0.23 -3.89
N ASN A 21 5.80 -1.39 -4.55
CA ASN A 21 5.45 -1.57 -5.96
C ASN A 21 4.30 -2.58 -6.02
N VAL A 22 3.15 -2.15 -6.54
CA VAL A 22 1.94 -2.98 -6.58
C VAL A 22 1.08 -2.65 -7.79
N GLU A 23 0.48 -3.69 -8.37
CA GLU A 23 -0.50 -3.60 -9.44
C GLU A 23 -1.76 -4.35 -9.03
N LEU A 24 -2.91 -3.69 -9.17
CA LEU A 24 -4.23 -4.20 -8.86
C LEU A 24 -5.04 -4.31 -10.17
N PRO A 25 -5.21 -5.54 -10.70
CA PRO A 25 -5.94 -5.78 -11.93
C PRO A 25 -7.42 -5.39 -11.81
N ALA A 26 -7.97 -4.79 -12.87
CA ALA A 26 -9.40 -4.51 -12.94
C ALA A 26 -10.21 -5.82 -12.99
N GLY A 27 -11.38 -5.84 -12.36
CA GLY A 27 -12.25 -7.02 -12.33
C GLY A 27 -11.76 -8.15 -11.43
N SER A 28 -10.76 -7.90 -10.58
CA SER A 28 -10.25 -8.86 -9.59
C SER A 28 -10.59 -8.44 -8.16
N ILE A 29 -10.66 -9.42 -7.25
CA ILE A 29 -10.68 -9.18 -5.81
C ILE A 29 -9.25 -9.42 -5.30
N THR A 30 -8.63 -8.38 -4.74
CA THR A 30 -7.29 -8.48 -4.16
C THR A 30 -7.35 -8.42 -2.63
N GLY A 31 -6.76 -9.42 -1.96
CA GLY A 31 -6.60 -9.45 -0.51
C GLY A 31 -5.23 -8.94 -0.08
N LEU A 32 -5.19 -8.02 0.89
CA LEU A 32 -3.95 -7.52 1.51
C LEU A 32 -3.80 -8.11 2.92
N ILE A 33 -2.85 -9.02 3.11
CA ILE A 33 -2.61 -9.74 4.38
C ILE A 33 -1.25 -9.38 5.00
N GLY A 34 -1.12 -9.62 6.30
CA GLY A 34 0.12 -9.38 7.05
C GLY A 34 -0.13 -8.95 8.50
N PRO A 35 0.91 -8.89 9.35
CA PRO A 35 0.78 -8.57 10.77
C PRO A 35 0.25 -7.15 11.01
N ASN A 36 -0.22 -6.89 12.23
CA ASN A 36 -0.64 -5.55 12.64
C ASN A 36 0.55 -4.58 12.56
N GLY A 37 0.29 -3.37 12.07
CA GLY A 37 1.33 -2.36 11.86
C GLY A 37 2.14 -2.50 10.56
N ALA A 38 1.92 -3.53 9.73
CA ALA A 38 2.65 -3.72 8.46
C ALA A 38 2.32 -2.70 7.35
N GLY A 39 1.58 -1.62 7.64
CA GLY A 39 1.25 -0.59 6.65
C GLY A 39 0.04 -0.89 5.76
N LYS A 40 -0.73 -1.96 6.00
CA LYS A 40 -1.88 -2.34 5.15
C LYS A 40 -2.93 -1.25 4.98
N SER A 41 -3.43 -0.70 6.10
CA SER A 41 -4.41 0.39 6.06
C SER A 41 -3.80 1.68 5.47
N THR A 42 -2.51 1.90 5.66
CA THR A 42 -1.78 3.02 5.07
C THR A 42 -1.72 2.88 3.54
N LEU A 43 -1.37 1.69 3.04
CA LEU A 43 -1.37 1.39 1.61
C LEU A 43 -2.77 1.60 1.01
N MET A 44 -3.82 1.08 1.64
CA MET A 44 -5.18 1.29 1.15
C MET A 44 -5.59 2.76 1.13
N ARG A 45 -5.14 3.60 2.08
CA ARG A 45 -5.38 5.05 2.06
C ARG A 45 -4.63 5.77 0.94
N CYS A 46 -3.43 5.32 0.60
CA CYS A 46 -2.66 5.91 -0.51
C CYS A 46 -3.22 5.51 -1.88
N MET A 47 -3.98 4.41 -1.95
CA MET A 47 -4.54 3.86 -3.19
C MET A 47 -6.02 4.22 -3.43
N ALA A 48 -6.69 4.79 -2.42
CA ALA A 48 -8.06 5.31 -2.52
C ALA A 48 -8.07 6.75 -3.05
#